data_AF-A0A959QPF9-F1
#
_entry.id   AF-A0A959QPF9-F1
#
_cell.length_a   1.000
_cell.length_b   1.000
_cell.length_c   1.000
_cell.angle_alpha   90.00
_cell.angle_beta   90.00
_cell.angle_gamma   90.00
#
_symmetry.space_group_name_H-M   'P 1'
#
loop_
_entity.id
_entity.type
_entity.pdbx_description
1 polymer ?
#
loop_
_entity_poly.entity_id
_entity_poly.type
_entity_poly.pdbx_seq_one_letter_code
_entity_poly.pdbx_strand_id
1 'polypeptide(L)'
;ASASAGVNGTTGRHAMRLVNARFANETHFFWDERALTLEQQTTMPIQDHTEMGYSGQNGDPALADLITKMNNTWYYPQLFTWVYGDANITENRMQRALAQFIRSIQSFDSKYDAGIALTGNPNGPFQNFTQQENQGKQLFMAAPQFDANGIRVAGGAGCAGCHGAPEFDIAPVSRNNGVTGSFTTTTDLTNTKAPSLRDVVDMNGNAYGGFMHTAGQNGLNTLLDVINHYDSIPQDNPTLDPKLRPGGNLQRLRLTTQEKANLVAFIRTLTGTDVYTNPKWSDPFVNDSLTLIPLGIEQVVADEQIKVYPTVTGSNVNIKYPATLQGQRMIITDMNGRVLYNREITNLVDVSAYAAGVYLIRFENGEVVKIVKQ
;
A
#
# COMPACT_ATOMS: atom_id res chain seq x y z
N ALA A 1 -11.25 -7.44 16.11
CA ALA A 1 -11.28 -8.34 14.95
C ALA A 1 -12.62 -8.22 14.25
N SER A 2 -12.75 -7.34 13.26
CA SER A 2 -14.00 -7.14 12.52
C SER A 2 -13.71 -6.82 11.06
N ALA A 3 -14.64 -7.20 10.19
CA ALA A 3 -14.71 -6.69 8.84
C ALA A 3 -14.77 -5.14 8.83
N SER A 4 -14.30 -4.53 7.75
CA SER A 4 -14.42 -3.08 7.55
C SER A 4 -15.88 -2.70 7.34
N ALA A 5 -16.31 -1.59 7.96
CA ALA A 5 -17.62 -0.99 7.71
C ALA A 5 -17.61 -0.25 6.37
N GLY A 6 -18.66 -0.43 5.59
CA GLY A 6 -18.96 0.32 4.39
C GLY A 6 -20.32 1.02 4.50
N VAL A 7 -20.78 1.63 3.42
CA VAL A 7 -21.98 2.48 3.42
C VAL A 7 -23.27 1.70 3.68
N ASN A 8 -23.31 0.41 3.32
CA ASN A 8 -24.49 -0.46 3.45
C ASN A 8 -24.20 -1.74 4.26
N GLY A 9 -23.18 -1.77 5.12
CA GLY A 9 -22.91 -2.92 5.98
C GLY A 9 -21.41 -3.14 6.26
N THR A 10 -21.00 -4.40 6.35
CA THR A 10 -19.60 -4.77 6.55
C THR A 10 -19.09 -5.64 5.40
N THR A 11 -17.81 -5.46 5.07
CA THR A 11 -17.09 -6.25 4.06
C THR A 11 -17.13 -7.75 4.34
N GLY A 12 -17.08 -8.57 3.29
CA GLY A 12 -17.05 -10.03 3.42
C GLY A 12 -15.70 -10.61 3.86
N ARG A 13 -14.63 -9.82 3.77
CA ARG A 13 -13.26 -10.18 4.16
C ARG A 13 -12.53 -8.98 4.75
N HIS A 14 -11.48 -9.26 5.52
CA HIS A 14 -10.57 -8.26 6.06
C HIS A 14 -9.87 -7.50 4.93
N ALA A 15 -9.73 -6.18 5.05
CA ALA A 15 -9.02 -5.39 4.04
C ALA A 15 -7.54 -5.81 3.94
N MET A 16 -7.05 -5.95 2.71
CA MET A 16 -5.64 -6.23 2.45
C MET A 16 -4.82 -4.94 2.55
N ARG A 17 -3.58 -5.06 3.04
CA ARG A 17 -2.59 -3.98 2.87
C ARG A 17 -2.22 -3.82 1.39
N LEU A 18 -1.87 -2.59 1.01
CA LEU A 18 -1.57 -2.20 -0.37
C LEU A 18 -0.06 -2.14 -0.67
N VAL A 19 0.78 -2.41 0.33
CA VAL A 19 2.24 -2.32 0.24
C VAL A 19 2.79 -3.28 -0.82
N ASN A 20 3.73 -2.77 -1.64
CA ASN A 20 4.50 -3.52 -2.64
C ASN A 20 3.66 -4.20 -3.74
N ALA A 21 2.44 -3.75 -3.99
CA ALA A 21 1.61 -4.26 -5.10
C ALA A 21 2.30 -4.16 -6.48
N ARG A 22 3.27 -3.25 -6.64
CA ARG A 22 4.07 -3.10 -7.87
C ARG A 22 5.01 -4.28 -8.13
N PHE A 23 5.54 -4.88 -7.08
CA PHE A 23 6.63 -5.86 -7.16
C PHE A 23 6.16 -7.29 -6.91
N ALA A 24 4.86 -7.49 -6.69
CA ALA A 24 4.30 -8.81 -6.51
C ALA A 24 4.46 -9.67 -7.79
N ASN A 25 4.93 -10.89 -7.59
CA ASN A 25 4.94 -11.97 -8.56
C ASN A 25 3.52 -12.45 -8.89
N GLU A 26 2.64 -12.56 -7.89
CA GLU A 26 1.22 -12.86 -8.13
C GLU A 26 0.48 -11.61 -8.60
N THR A 27 0.08 -11.63 -9.87
CA THR A 27 -0.46 -10.51 -10.63
C THR A 27 -1.95 -10.27 -10.46
N HIS A 28 -2.69 -11.20 -9.87
CA HIS A 28 -4.11 -11.02 -9.54
C HIS A 28 -4.31 -10.40 -8.15
N PHE A 29 -5.49 -9.81 -7.94
CA PHE A 29 -5.80 -9.00 -6.76
C PHE A 29 -7.06 -9.48 -6.04
N PHE A 30 -7.18 -9.05 -4.78
CA PHE A 30 -8.05 -9.60 -3.73
C PHE A 30 -7.62 -10.98 -3.22
N TRP A 31 -8.15 -11.35 -2.06
CA TRP A 31 -7.96 -12.65 -1.41
C TRP A 31 -8.31 -13.84 -2.31
N ASP A 32 -9.27 -13.69 -3.23
CA ASP A 32 -9.74 -14.71 -4.18
C ASP A 32 -9.33 -14.44 -5.63
N GLU A 33 -8.41 -13.50 -5.85
CA GLU A 33 -7.81 -13.26 -7.16
C GLU A 33 -8.82 -12.86 -8.27
N ARG A 34 -10.03 -12.42 -7.89
CA ARG A 34 -11.11 -12.11 -8.84
C ARG A 34 -10.83 -10.90 -9.75
N ALA A 35 -9.86 -10.07 -9.40
CA ALA A 35 -9.43 -8.95 -10.25
C ALA A 35 -8.11 -9.31 -10.94
N LEU A 36 -8.11 -9.28 -12.28
CA LEU A 36 -6.97 -9.69 -13.09
C LEU A 36 -5.85 -8.63 -13.13
N THR A 37 -6.18 -7.38 -12.80
CA THR A 37 -5.24 -6.27 -12.76
C THR A 37 -5.53 -5.33 -11.60
N LEU A 38 -4.52 -4.55 -11.20
CA LEU A 38 -4.68 -3.56 -10.13
C LEU A 38 -5.67 -2.49 -10.54
N GLU A 39 -5.62 -2.08 -11.81
CA GLU A 39 -6.57 -1.15 -12.42
C GLU A 39 -8.01 -1.63 -12.22
N GLN A 40 -8.33 -2.89 -12.54
CA GLN A 40 -9.67 -3.44 -12.30
C GLN A 40 -10.01 -3.44 -10.80
N GLN A 41 -9.07 -3.84 -9.95
CA GLN A 41 -9.29 -3.86 -8.50
C GLN A 41 -9.67 -2.48 -7.96
N THR A 42 -9.08 -1.39 -8.47
CA THR A 42 -9.25 -0.06 -7.86
C THR A 42 -10.68 0.50 -7.90
N THR A 43 -11.52 0.12 -8.88
CA THR A 43 -12.91 0.59 -8.96
C THR A 43 -13.93 -0.45 -8.50
N MET A 44 -13.51 -1.68 -8.21
CA MET A 44 -14.41 -2.70 -7.65
C MET A 44 -14.96 -2.32 -6.26
N PRO A 45 -14.16 -1.88 -5.26
CA PRO A 45 -14.64 -1.34 -3.98
C PRO A 45 -15.55 -0.13 -4.12
N ILE A 46 -15.28 0.72 -5.13
CA ILE A 46 -16.08 1.91 -5.40
C ILE A 46 -17.50 1.50 -5.82
N GLN A 47 -17.59 0.49 -6.68
CA GLN A 47 -18.84 -0.02 -7.26
C GLN A 47 -19.54 -1.07 -6.39
N ASP A 48 -18.89 -1.59 -5.37
CA ASP A 48 -19.49 -2.55 -4.46
C ASP A 48 -20.57 -1.88 -3.60
N HIS A 49 -21.75 -2.50 -3.55
CA HIS A 49 -22.92 -1.97 -2.85
C HIS A 49 -22.70 -1.83 -1.34
N THR A 50 -21.95 -2.76 -0.74
CA THR A 50 -21.68 -2.77 0.69
C THR A 50 -20.53 -1.83 1.05
N GLU A 51 -19.50 -1.73 0.22
CA GLU A 51 -18.30 -0.92 0.48
C GLU A 51 -18.53 0.58 0.29
N MET A 52 -18.27 1.14 -0.90
CA MET A 52 -18.42 2.59 -1.16
C MET A 52 -19.75 2.96 -1.83
N GLY A 53 -20.49 1.98 -2.35
CA GLY A 53 -21.88 2.14 -2.75
C GLY A 53 -22.13 2.88 -4.06
N TYR A 54 -21.16 3.06 -4.96
CA TYR A 54 -21.47 3.55 -6.33
C TYR A 54 -21.95 2.38 -7.23
N SER A 55 -22.89 1.60 -6.73
CA SER A 55 -23.31 0.31 -7.26
C SER A 55 -24.50 0.37 -8.22
N GLY A 56 -25.28 1.45 -8.20
CA GLY A 56 -26.57 1.54 -8.90
C GLY A 56 -27.68 0.65 -8.33
N GLN A 57 -27.47 0.03 -7.16
CA GLN A 57 -28.41 -0.90 -6.53
C GLN A 57 -29.19 -0.23 -5.40
N ASN A 58 -30.46 -0.59 -5.20
CA ASN A 58 -31.27 -0.12 -4.06
C ASN A 58 -31.36 1.41 -3.92
N GLY A 59 -31.25 2.15 -5.02
CA GLY A 59 -31.27 3.62 -5.02
C GLY A 59 -29.91 4.28 -4.82
N ASP A 60 -28.85 3.50 -4.66
CA ASP A 60 -27.48 3.99 -4.64
C ASP A 60 -27.08 4.61 -6.00
N PRO A 61 -26.19 5.62 -6.01
CA PRO A 61 -25.61 6.14 -7.23
C PRO A 61 -24.82 5.07 -7.98
N ALA A 62 -24.63 5.22 -9.28
CA ALA A 62 -23.73 4.41 -10.09
C ALA A 62 -22.36 5.10 -10.26
N LEU A 63 -21.37 4.38 -10.79
CA LEU A 63 -20.06 4.98 -11.09
C LEU A 63 -20.14 6.20 -12.02
N ALA A 64 -21.12 6.24 -12.93
CA ALA A 64 -21.37 7.40 -13.79
C ALA A 64 -21.75 8.67 -13.01
N ASP A 65 -22.45 8.52 -11.88
CA ASP A 65 -22.79 9.64 -10.99
C ASP A 65 -21.55 10.14 -10.24
N LEU A 66 -20.63 9.24 -9.85
CA LEU A 66 -19.32 9.63 -9.33
C LEU A 66 -18.53 10.44 -10.35
N ILE A 67 -18.46 9.98 -11.60
CA ILE A 67 -17.77 10.70 -12.68
C ILE A 67 -18.41 12.07 -12.91
N THR A 68 -19.74 12.18 -12.86
CA THR A 68 -20.45 13.47 -12.95
C THR A 68 -20.08 14.39 -11.79
N LYS A 69 -20.08 13.87 -10.56
CA LYS A 69 -19.65 14.60 -9.37
C LYS A 69 -18.20 15.07 -9.49
N MET A 70 -17.30 14.23 -9.99
CA MET A 70 -15.90 14.59 -10.21
C MET A 70 -15.76 15.70 -11.26
N ASN A 71 -16.48 15.62 -12.38
CA ASN A 71 -16.48 16.69 -13.39
C ASN A 71 -16.97 18.04 -12.83
N ASN A 72 -17.94 18.01 -11.90
CA ASN A 72 -18.45 19.20 -11.24
C ASN A 72 -17.59 19.67 -10.05
N THR A 73 -16.58 18.90 -9.67
CA THR A 73 -15.64 19.26 -8.61
C THR A 73 -14.42 19.91 -9.25
N TRP A 74 -14.29 21.21 -9.07
CA TRP A 74 -13.45 22.11 -9.87
C TRP A 74 -11.99 21.65 -10.10
N TYR A 75 -11.39 20.92 -9.14
CA TYR A 75 -9.99 20.49 -9.25
C TYR A 75 -9.79 19.22 -10.09
N TYR A 76 -10.75 18.30 -10.17
CA TYR A 76 -10.54 17.05 -10.90
C TYR A 76 -10.34 17.27 -12.42
N PRO A 77 -11.13 18.08 -13.14
CA PRO A 77 -10.89 18.37 -14.54
C PRO A 77 -9.47 18.92 -14.80
N GLN A 78 -8.96 19.76 -13.89
CA GLN A 78 -7.61 20.32 -13.97
C GLN A 78 -6.54 19.24 -13.77
N LEU A 79 -6.69 18.41 -12.72
CA LEU A 79 -5.77 17.32 -12.43
C LEU A 79 -5.74 16.28 -13.56
N PHE A 80 -6.89 15.94 -14.15
CA PHE A 80 -6.96 15.02 -15.29
C PHE A 80 -6.33 15.62 -16.55
N THR A 81 -6.54 16.93 -16.80
CA THR A 81 -5.86 17.64 -17.90
C THR A 81 -4.34 17.54 -17.78
N TRP A 82 -3.80 17.62 -16.56
CA TRP A 82 -2.36 17.52 -16.36
C TRP A 82 -1.78 16.14 -16.61
N VAL A 83 -2.49 15.10 -16.21
CA VAL A 83 -2.01 13.73 -16.33
C VAL A 83 -2.24 13.18 -17.75
N TYR A 84 -3.35 13.55 -18.38
CA TYR A 84 -3.81 12.94 -19.63
C TYR A 84 -3.88 13.89 -20.83
N GLY A 85 -3.65 15.19 -20.63
CA GLY A 85 -3.68 16.22 -21.69
C GLY A 85 -5.05 16.83 -21.95
N ASP A 86 -6.12 16.34 -21.30
CA ASP A 86 -7.47 16.89 -21.40
C ASP A 86 -8.31 16.60 -20.14
N ALA A 87 -9.42 17.33 -19.98
CA ALA A 87 -10.27 17.28 -18.80
C ALA A 87 -11.17 16.04 -18.69
N ASN A 88 -11.16 15.13 -19.68
CA ASN A 88 -12.07 14.00 -19.72
C ASN A 88 -11.78 13.01 -18.59
N ILE A 89 -12.77 12.83 -17.70
CA ILE A 89 -12.71 11.86 -16.60
C ILE A 89 -13.47 10.61 -17.03
N THR A 90 -12.78 9.47 -17.06
CA THR A 90 -13.34 8.16 -17.37
C THR A 90 -12.95 7.16 -16.29
N GLU A 91 -13.73 6.08 -16.13
CA GLU A 91 -13.37 4.98 -15.23
C GLU A 91 -11.95 4.47 -15.50
N ASN A 92 -11.57 4.27 -16.76
CA ASN A 92 -10.23 3.79 -17.11
C ASN A 92 -9.12 4.74 -16.62
N ARG A 93 -9.32 6.06 -16.75
CA ARG A 93 -8.35 7.05 -16.27
C ARG A 93 -8.31 7.12 -14.74
N MET A 94 -9.44 6.92 -14.06
CA MET A 94 -9.50 6.77 -12.60
C MET A 94 -8.74 5.53 -12.15
N GLN A 95 -8.99 4.38 -12.77
CA GLN A 95 -8.32 3.12 -12.47
C GLN A 95 -6.80 3.24 -12.60
N ARG A 96 -6.33 3.83 -13.70
CA ARG A 96 -4.91 4.08 -13.93
C ARG A 96 -4.31 4.99 -12.87
N ALA A 97 -4.98 6.09 -12.52
CA ALA A 97 -4.48 7.01 -11.50
C ALA A 97 -4.36 6.35 -10.11
N LEU A 98 -5.41 5.65 -9.67
CA LEU A 98 -5.42 4.91 -8.41
C LEU A 98 -4.38 3.79 -8.40
N ALA A 99 -4.29 3.02 -9.47
CA ALA A 99 -3.31 1.94 -9.59
C ALA A 99 -1.87 2.47 -9.58
N GLN A 100 -1.59 3.63 -10.17
CA GLN A 100 -0.27 4.27 -10.06
C GLN A 100 0.05 4.70 -8.63
N PHE A 101 -0.91 5.30 -7.92
CA PHE A 101 -0.73 5.65 -6.51
C PHE A 101 -0.45 4.41 -5.66
N ILE A 102 -1.24 3.35 -5.81
CA ILE A 102 -1.03 2.10 -5.06
C ILE A 102 0.34 1.48 -5.38
N ARG A 103 0.77 1.46 -6.65
CA ARG A 103 2.12 1.00 -7.04
C ARG A 103 3.26 1.85 -6.46
N SER A 104 2.97 3.08 -6.06
CA SER A 104 3.94 3.93 -5.39
C SER A 104 4.18 3.51 -3.95
N ILE A 105 3.25 2.77 -3.31
CA ILE A 105 3.35 2.34 -1.91
C ILE A 105 4.35 1.19 -1.80
N GLN A 106 5.52 1.48 -1.25
CA GLN A 106 6.65 0.56 -1.23
C GLN A 106 7.27 0.48 0.16
N SER A 107 7.64 -0.72 0.58
CA SER A 107 8.29 -0.98 1.86
C SER A 107 9.58 -1.73 1.62
N PHE A 108 10.69 -0.98 1.70
CA PHE A 108 12.06 -1.48 1.53
C PHE A 108 13.05 -0.75 2.45
N ASP A 109 12.60 -0.31 3.62
CA ASP A 109 13.38 0.38 4.66
C ASP A 109 13.44 -0.42 5.98
N SER A 110 13.04 -1.69 5.95
CA SER A 110 12.99 -2.54 7.15
C SER A 110 14.38 -2.96 7.63
N LYS A 111 14.46 -3.51 8.83
CA LYS A 111 15.70 -4.09 9.37
C LYS A 111 16.24 -5.21 8.46
N TYR A 112 15.35 -5.99 7.82
CA TYR A 112 15.74 -6.98 6.82
C TYR A 112 16.42 -6.34 5.60
N ASP A 113 15.89 -5.21 5.11
CA ASP A 113 16.43 -4.49 3.94
C ASP A 113 17.85 -3.98 4.20
N ALA A 114 18.09 -3.40 5.38
CA ALA A 114 19.43 -3.03 5.81
C ALA A 114 20.39 -4.25 5.88
N GLY A 115 19.90 -5.40 6.33
CA GLY A 115 20.72 -6.62 6.44
C GLY A 115 21.07 -7.25 5.09
N ILE A 116 20.11 -7.32 4.16
CA ILE A 116 20.36 -7.88 2.82
C ILE A 116 21.26 -6.96 2.00
N ALA A 117 21.11 -5.63 2.12
CA ALA A 117 21.98 -4.67 1.43
C ALA A 117 23.46 -4.80 1.83
N LEU A 118 23.74 -5.14 3.10
CA LEU A 118 25.11 -5.32 3.60
C LEU A 118 25.75 -6.65 3.17
N THR A 119 24.94 -7.70 2.95
CA THR A 119 25.45 -9.06 2.81
C THR A 119 25.24 -9.67 1.42
N GLY A 120 24.24 -9.22 0.66
CA GLY A 120 23.85 -9.78 -0.63
C GLY A 120 23.36 -11.23 -0.60
N ASN A 121 23.25 -11.85 0.58
CA ASN A 121 22.93 -13.27 0.72
C ASN A 121 21.77 -13.47 1.72
N PRO A 122 20.54 -13.74 1.26
CA PRO A 122 19.39 -13.90 2.14
C PRO A 122 19.48 -15.11 3.08
N ASN A 123 20.29 -16.11 2.72
CA ASN A 123 20.48 -17.35 3.49
C ASN A 123 21.62 -17.28 4.53
N GLY A 124 22.50 -16.29 4.43
CA GLY A 124 23.59 -16.08 5.39
C GLY A 124 23.14 -15.28 6.61
N PRO A 125 23.89 -15.26 7.72
CA PRO A 125 23.55 -14.42 8.87
C PRO A 125 23.70 -12.93 8.53
N PHE A 126 22.78 -12.11 9.02
CA PHE A 126 22.91 -10.66 8.95
C PHE A 126 23.53 -10.12 10.24
N GLN A 127 24.52 -9.24 10.12
CA GLN A 127 25.25 -8.71 11.28
C GLN A 127 24.39 -7.77 12.14
N ASN A 128 23.40 -7.10 11.54
CA ASN A 128 22.45 -6.25 12.24
C ASN A 128 21.30 -7.04 12.90
N PHE A 129 21.24 -8.36 12.70
CA PHE A 129 20.25 -9.23 13.33
C PHE A 129 20.80 -9.81 14.63
N THR A 130 19.93 -9.95 15.63
CA THR A 130 20.16 -10.80 16.79
C THR A 130 20.31 -12.26 16.37
N GLN A 131 20.84 -13.11 17.26
CA GLN A 131 20.90 -14.55 17.03
C GLN A 131 19.50 -15.13 16.77
N GLN A 132 18.50 -14.68 17.53
CA GLN A 132 17.12 -15.13 17.42
C GLN A 132 16.51 -14.82 16.05
N GLU A 133 16.70 -13.60 15.55
CA GLU A 133 16.21 -13.18 14.22
C GLU A 133 16.93 -13.95 13.10
N ASN A 134 18.24 -14.18 13.21
CA ASN A 134 19.00 -14.97 12.24
C ASN A 134 18.55 -16.44 12.21
N GLN A 135 18.31 -17.06 13.37
CA GLN A 135 17.75 -18.41 13.45
C GLN A 135 16.33 -18.46 12.86
N GLY A 136 15.52 -17.44 13.12
CA GLY A 136 14.18 -17.31 12.55
C GLY A 136 14.20 -17.21 11.04
N LYS A 137 15.10 -16.40 10.49
CA LYS A 137 15.32 -16.29 9.05
C LYS A 137 15.73 -17.62 8.43
N GLN A 138 16.68 -18.33 9.04
CA GLN A 138 17.12 -19.63 8.56
C GLN A 138 15.96 -20.63 8.52
N LEU A 139 15.14 -20.70 9.58
CA LEU A 139 13.94 -21.53 9.62
C LEU A 139 12.92 -21.14 8.54
N PHE A 140 12.70 -19.84 8.35
CA PHE A 140 11.77 -19.33 7.35
C PHE A 140 12.19 -19.71 5.92
N MET A 141 13.48 -19.57 5.61
CA MET A 141 14.02 -19.81 4.27
C MET A 141 14.20 -21.31 3.95
N ALA A 142 14.62 -22.11 4.93
CA ALA A 142 14.90 -23.53 4.70
C ALA A 142 13.61 -24.37 4.58
N ALA A 143 13.54 -25.24 3.59
CA ALA A 143 12.44 -26.17 3.42
C ALA A 143 12.39 -27.22 4.56
N PRO A 144 11.19 -27.64 5.00
CA PRO A 144 11.03 -28.77 5.91
C PRO A 144 11.36 -30.09 5.22
N GLN A 145 11.87 -31.04 5.99
CA GLN A 145 11.99 -32.44 5.57
C GLN A 145 10.96 -33.25 6.35
N PHE A 146 10.04 -33.90 5.62
CA PHE A 146 8.94 -34.67 6.20
C PHE A 146 9.20 -36.18 6.14
N ASP A 147 8.67 -36.91 7.12
CA ASP A 147 8.49 -38.35 7.02
C ASP A 147 7.28 -38.72 6.14
N ALA A 148 7.02 -40.02 5.99
CA ALA A 148 5.91 -40.52 5.18
C ALA A 148 4.52 -40.11 5.71
N ASN A 149 4.42 -39.66 6.97
CA ASN A 149 3.17 -39.25 7.62
C ASN A 149 2.97 -37.73 7.59
N GLY A 150 3.81 -36.98 6.87
CA GLY A 150 3.74 -35.52 6.79
C GLY A 150 4.23 -34.79 8.04
N ILE A 151 5.01 -35.48 8.89
CA ILE A 151 5.61 -34.92 10.10
C ILE A 151 7.04 -34.48 9.80
N ARG A 152 7.36 -33.22 10.11
CA ARG A 152 8.72 -32.70 9.94
C ARG A 152 9.69 -33.43 10.87
N VAL A 153 10.79 -33.91 10.30
CA VAL A 153 11.88 -34.59 11.01
C VAL A 153 13.18 -33.79 11.01
N ALA A 154 13.35 -32.86 10.06
CA ALA A 154 14.51 -31.98 9.94
C ALA A 154 14.21 -30.78 9.01
N GLY A 155 15.22 -29.97 8.70
CA GLY A 155 15.08 -28.80 7.82
C GLY A 155 14.51 -27.56 8.52
N GLY A 156 13.91 -26.64 7.78
CA GLY A 156 13.26 -25.44 8.32
C GLY A 156 11.73 -25.55 8.39
N ALA A 157 11.06 -24.41 8.40
CA ALA A 157 9.60 -24.27 8.34
C ALA A 157 9.08 -24.08 6.90
N GLY A 158 9.94 -23.73 5.95
CA GLY A 158 9.62 -23.66 4.51
C GLY A 158 8.68 -22.52 4.11
N CYS A 159 8.55 -21.49 4.94
CA CYS A 159 7.68 -20.34 4.69
C CYS A 159 8.02 -19.66 3.37
N ALA A 160 9.31 -19.56 3.03
CA ALA A 160 9.79 -18.98 1.77
C ALA A 160 9.37 -19.77 0.52
N GLY A 161 8.91 -21.02 0.65
CA GLY A 161 8.35 -21.78 -0.46
C GLY A 161 7.02 -21.22 -0.98
N CYS A 162 6.35 -20.38 -0.18
CA CYS A 162 5.22 -19.57 -0.59
C CYS A 162 5.49 -18.08 -0.48
N HIS A 163 6.28 -17.61 0.49
CA HIS A 163 6.53 -16.20 0.77
C HIS A 163 7.95 -15.80 0.40
N GLY A 164 8.23 -15.64 -0.88
CA GLY A 164 9.59 -15.49 -1.42
C GLY A 164 10.17 -14.08 -1.24
N ALA A 165 11.45 -13.98 -0.85
CA ALA A 165 12.18 -12.71 -0.85
C ALA A 165 12.45 -12.21 -2.30
N PRO A 166 12.64 -10.89 -2.51
CA PRO A 166 12.68 -9.84 -1.49
C PRO A 166 11.31 -9.31 -1.05
N GLU A 167 10.23 -9.49 -1.79
CA GLU A 167 8.91 -8.92 -1.47
C GLU A 167 8.16 -9.67 -0.38
N PHE A 168 8.51 -10.93 -0.11
CA PHE A 168 7.76 -11.86 0.75
C PHE A 168 6.29 -11.95 0.34
N ASP A 169 6.04 -11.84 -0.96
CA ASP A 169 4.73 -11.99 -1.54
C ASP A 169 4.40 -13.47 -1.75
N ILE A 170 3.12 -13.76 -1.96
CA ILE A 170 2.68 -15.12 -2.18
C ILE A 170 3.14 -15.61 -3.57
N ALA A 171 3.64 -16.83 -3.62
CA ALA A 171 3.97 -17.51 -4.87
C ALA A 171 2.72 -17.63 -5.74
N PRO A 172 2.84 -17.45 -7.06
CA PRO A 172 1.72 -17.68 -7.95
C PRO A 172 1.15 -19.09 -7.81
N VAL A 173 -0.14 -19.25 -8.13
CA VAL A 173 -0.89 -20.52 -8.06
C VAL A 173 -0.95 -21.16 -6.66
N SER A 174 -0.62 -20.41 -5.61
CA SER A 174 -0.95 -20.78 -4.24
C SER A 174 -2.46 -21.00 -4.09
N ARG A 175 -2.83 -21.94 -3.22
CA ARG A 175 -4.25 -22.25 -2.96
C ARG A 175 -4.62 -21.95 -1.51
N ASN A 176 -5.75 -22.49 -1.06
CA ASN A 176 -6.23 -22.30 0.30
C ASN A 176 -5.20 -22.78 1.32
N ASN A 177 -5.04 -22.03 2.41
CA ASN A 177 -4.05 -22.31 3.45
C ASN A 177 -4.61 -23.06 4.66
N GLY A 178 -5.85 -23.55 4.58
CA GLY A 178 -6.55 -24.23 5.67
C GLY A 178 -7.29 -23.30 6.63
N VAL A 179 -7.24 -21.99 6.42
CA VAL A 179 -8.13 -21.03 7.09
C VAL A 179 -9.39 -20.90 6.24
N THR A 180 -10.53 -21.31 6.79
CA THR A 180 -11.78 -21.41 6.02
C THR A 180 -12.94 -20.63 6.63
N GLY A 181 -12.73 -19.84 7.68
CA GLY A 181 -13.82 -19.02 8.25
C GLY A 181 -14.23 -17.88 7.31
N SER A 182 -15.37 -17.26 7.56
CA SER A 182 -15.90 -16.16 6.74
C SER A 182 -16.70 -15.20 7.62
N PHE A 183 -16.78 -13.93 7.22
CA PHE A 183 -17.65 -12.96 7.89
C PHE A 183 -19.12 -13.08 7.47
N THR A 184 -19.39 -13.57 6.25
CA THR A 184 -20.73 -13.59 5.65
C THR A 184 -21.31 -14.99 5.50
N THR A 185 -20.47 -16.02 5.54
CA THR A 185 -20.87 -17.43 5.40
C THR A 185 -20.24 -18.29 6.50
N THR A 186 -20.53 -19.59 6.50
CA THR A 186 -19.87 -20.55 7.42
C THR A 186 -18.49 -20.97 6.92
N THR A 187 -18.22 -20.92 5.61
CA THR A 187 -16.98 -21.44 5.04
C THR A 187 -16.57 -20.69 3.77
N ASP A 188 -15.32 -20.24 3.73
CA ASP A 188 -14.67 -19.62 2.58
C ASP A 188 -13.47 -20.45 2.13
N LEU A 189 -13.61 -21.09 0.95
CA LEU A 189 -12.55 -21.87 0.31
C LEU A 189 -11.93 -21.17 -0.90
N THR A 190 -12.40 -19.96 -1.24
CA THR A 190 -11.93 -19.24 -2.44
C THR A 190 -10.76 -18.32 -2.13
N ASN A 191 -10.35 -18.22 -0.86
CA ASN A 191 -9.11 -17.53 -0.48
C ASN A 191 -7.86 -18.27 -0.99
N THR A 192 -7.19 -17.72 -2.00
CA THR A 192 -5.99 -18.28 -2.66
C THR A 192 -4.79 -17.33 -2.63
N LYS A 193 -4.99 -16.05 -2.35
CA LYS A 193 -3.92 -15.05 -2.24
C LYS A 193 -3.63 -14.69 -0.79
N ALA A 194 -2.37 -14.37 -0.48
CA ALA A 194 -1.99 -13.65 0.74
C ALA A 194 -1.33 -12.30 0.36
N PRO A 195 -1.48 -11.25 1.19
CA PRO A 195 -0.69 -10.04 1.00
C PRO A 195 0.79 -10.32 1.30
N SER A 196 1.67 -9.42 0.87
CA SER A 196 3.08 -9.45 1.29
C SER A 196 3.20 -9.52 2.82
N LEU A 197 4.23 -10.24 3.28
CA LEU A 197 4.61 -10.26 4.70
C LEU A 197 5.42 -9.02 5.12
N ARG A 198 5.79 -8.14 4.18
CA ARG A 198 6.30 -6.82 4.54
C ARG A 198 5.20 -6.02 5.20
N ASP A 199 5.55 -5.36 6.30
CA ASP A 199 4.58 -4.64 7.13
C ASP A 199 3.42 -5.54 7.58
N VAL A 200 3.71 -6.83 7.85
CA VAL A 200 2.66 -7.76 8.31
C VAL A 200 2.10 -7.39 9.68
N VAL A 201 2.87 -6.63 10.44
CA VAL A 201 2.57 -6.05 11.75
C VAL A 201 3.04 -4.59 11.77
N ASP A 202 2.49 -3.81 12.70
CA ASP A 202 2.92 -2.43 12.94
C ASP A 202 4.35 -2.35 13.52
N MET A 203 4.86 -1.13 13.68
CA MET A 203 6.20 -0.86 14.23
C MET A 203 6.41 -1.41 15.67
N ASN A 204 5.33 -1.72 16.38
CA ASN A 204 5.35 -2.31 17.72
C ASN A 204 5.15 -3.84 17.69
N GLY A 205 4.97 -4.43 16.50
CA GLY A 205 4.75 -5.85 16.30
C GLY A 205 3.31 -6.30 16.55
N ASN A 206 2.34 -5.40 16.51
CA ASN A 206 0.91 -5.69 16.65
C ASN A 206 0.24 -5.96 15.30
N ALA A 207 -0.84 -6.73 15.33
CA ALA A 207 -1.68 -6.97 14.16
C ALA A 207 -2.62 -5.78 13.86
N TYR A 208 -2.93 -5.57 12.59
CA TYR A 208 -3.96 -4.60 12.14
C TYR A 208 -5.36 -5.17 12.34
N GLY A 209 -5.78 -5.31 13.60
CA GLY A 209 -7.10 -5.87 13.94
C GLY A 209 -7.21 -7.39 13.89
N GLY A 210 -6.18 -8.09 13.41
CA GLY A 210 -6.02 -9.55 13.35
C GLY A 210 -5.37 -10.02 12.04
N PHE A 211 -5.19 -11.33 11.87
CA PHE A 211 -4.59 -11.91 10.64
C PHE A 211 -5.61 -12.60 9.74
N MET A 212 -5.18 -12.90 8.52
CA MET A 212 -5.95 -13.59 7.46
C MET A 212 -7.15 -12.78 6.95
N HIS A 213 -7.90 -13.36 6.01
CA HIS A 213 -9.12 -12.77 5.45
C HIS A 213 -10.28 -12.66 6.46
N THR A 214 -10.14 -13.23 7.65
CA THR A 214 -11.13 -13.21 8.74
C THR A 214 -10.76 -12.29 9.90
N ALA A 215 -9.71 -11.46 9.75
CA ALA A 215 -9.21 -10.54 10.78
C ALA A 215 -9.06 -11.19 12.17
N GLY A 216 -8.59 -12.44 12.26
CA GLY A 216 -8.39 -13.13 13.54
C GLY A 216 -9.63 -13.74 14.21
N GLN A 217 -10.82 -13.71 13.59
CA GLN A 217 -12.03 -14.37 14.13
C GLN A 217 -11.85 -15.87 14.44
N ASN A 218 -10.93 -16.54 13.73
CA ASN A 218 -10.57 -17.95 13.95
C ASN A 218 -9.45 -18.14 14.99
N GLY A 219 -9.26 -17.18 15.91
CA GLY A 219 -8.19 -17.22 16.92
C GLY A 219 -6.81 -16.78 16.41
N LEU A 220 -6.70 -16.30 15.17
CA LEU A 220 -5.44 -15.87 14.56
C LEU A 220 -5.18 -14.37 14.81
N ASN A 221 -4.91 -14.00 16.06
CA ASN A 221 -4.78 -12.60 16.48
C ASN A 221 -3.31 -12.15 16.61
N THR A 222 -2.39 -13.10 16.80
CA THR A 222 -0.95 -12.86 16.92
C THR A 222 -0.16 -13.61 15.85
N LEU A 223 1.09 -13.19 15.59
CA LEU A 223 1.99 -13.94 14.71
C LEU A 223 2.22 -15.36 15.23
N LEU A 224 2.23 -15.56 16.55
CA LEU A 224 2.37 -16.89 17.14
C LEU A 224 1.16 -17.78 16.81
N ASP A 225 -0.06 -17.24 16.81
CA ASP A 225 -1.26 -17.99 16.40
C ASP A 225 -1.17 -18.40 14.93
N VAL A 226 -0.71 -17.49 14.06
CA VAL A 226 -0.48 -17.79 12.64
C VAL A 226 0.56 -18.88 12.46
N ILE A 227 1.67 -18.81 13.20
CA ILE A 227 2.70 -19.86 13.16
C ILE A 227 2.14 -21.18 13.69
N ASN A 228 1.33 -21.17 14.74
CA ASN A 228 0.68 -22.38 15.27
C ASN A 228 -0.27 -23.02 14.26
N HIS A 229 -0.98 -22.23 13.46
CA HIS A 229 -1.81 -22.73 12.36
C HIS A 229 -0.96 -23.51 11.34
N TYR A 230 0.15 -22.94 10.86
CA TYR A 230 1.03 -23.61 9.90
C TYR A 230 1.87 -24.74 10.52
N ASP A 231 2.13 -24.69 11.82
CA ASP A 231 2.79 -25.76 12.57
C ASP A 231 1.95 -27.04 12.58
N SER A 232 0.63 -26.91 12.59
CA SER A 232 -0.30 -28.05 12.54
C SER A 232 -1.58 -27.67 11.82
N ILE A 233 -1.61 -27.89 10.49
CA ILE A 233 -2.78 -27.59 9.65
C ILE A 233 -4.01 -28.35 10.19
N PRO A 234 -5.05 -27.66 10.66
CA PRO A 234 -6.07 -28.28 11.52
C PRO A 234 -7.01 -29.20 10.76
N GLN A 235 -7.37 -28.83 9.53
CA GLN A 235 -8.37 -29.55 8.74
C GLN A 235 -8.01 -29.57 7.27
N ASP A 236 -8.38 -30.68 6.62
CA ASP A 236 -8.26 -30.83 5.18
C ASP A 236 -9.45 -30.23 4.42
N ASN A 237 -9.24 -29.82 3.17
CA ASN A 237 -10.32 -29.35 2.29
C ASN A 237 -9.97 -29.49 0.80
N PRO A 238 -10.93 -29.54 -0.14
CA PRO A 238 -10.66 -29.80 -1.55
C PRO A 238 -9.70 -28.81 -2.24
N THR A 239 -9.56 -27.59 -1.72
CA THR A 239 -8.73 -26.52 -2.30
C THR A 239 -7.44 -26.25 -1.51
N LEU A 240 -7.14 -27.03 -0.46
CA LEU A 240 -5.91 -26.87 0.34
C LEU A 240 -4.67 -27.02 -0.54
N ASP A 241 -3.71 -26.09 -0.37
CA ASP A 241 -2.47 -26.07 -1.14
C ASP A 241 -1.69 -27.39 -0.98
N PRO A 242 -1.22 -28.02 -2.08
CA PRO A 242 -0.45 -29.27 -2.02
C PRO A 242 0.82 -29.17 -1.16
N LYS A 243 1.43 -27.98 -1.02
CA LYS A 243 2.58 -27.78 -0.13
C LYS A 243 2.25 -28.03 1.34
N LEU A 244 0.97 -27.88 1.72
CA LEU A 244 0.45 -28.17 3.06
C LEU A 244 -0.02 -29.62 3.22
N ARG A 245 0.18 -30.46 2.19
CA ARG A 245 -0.13 -31.89 2.15
C ARG A 245 1.09 -32.77 1.80
N PRO A 246 2.22 -32.69 2.54
CA PRO A 246 3.38 -33.51 2.27
C PRO A 246 3.04 -35.01 2.32
N GLY A 247 3.33 -35.74 1.24
CA GLY A 247 3.02 -37.17 1.12
C GLY A 247 1.51 -37.48 1.15
N GLY A 248 0.65 -36.49 0.90
CA GLY A 248 -0.81 -36.63 0.99
C GLY A 248 -1.38 -36.45 2.40
N ASN A 249 -0.53 -36.21 3.41
CA ASN A 249 -0.93 -35.98 4.80
C ASN A 249 -0.90 -34.50 5.14
N LEU A 250 -1.78 -34.05 6.04
CA LEU A 250 -1.73 -32.68 6.54
C LEU A 250 -0.40 -32.39 7.23
N GLN A 251 0.23 -31.28 6.85
CA GLN A 251 1.51 -30.86 7.39
C GLN A 251 1.50 -30.77 8.93
N ARG A 252 2.54 -31.33 9.56
CA ARG A 252 2.86 -31.16 10.98
C ARG A 252 4.34 -30.80 11.14
N LEU A 253 4.66 -29.52 11.40
CA LEU A 253 6.04 -29.05 11.50
C LEU A 253 6.70 -29.38 12.86
N ARG A 254 5.91 -29.60 13.91
CA ARG A 254 6.40 -29.87 15.28
C ARG A 254 7.47 -28.86 15.73
N LEU A 255 7.24 -27.59 15.42
CA LEU A 255 8.14 -26.51 15.81
C LEU A 255 8.22 -26.43 17.33
N THR A 256 9.43 -26.38 17.86
CA THR A 256 9.67 -26.10 19.27
C THR A 256 9.21 -24.68 19.63
N THR A 257 8.98 -24.42 20.91
CA THR A 257 8.65 -23.07 21.41
C THR A 257 9.69 -22.04 20.96
N GLN A 258 10.97 -22.42 20.96
CA GLN A 258 12.06 -21.55 20.52
C GLN A 258 12.01 -21.28 19.01
N GLU A 259 11.78 -22.30 18.17
CA GLU A 259 11.65 -22.11 16.73
C GLU A 259 10.47 -21.18 16.37
N LYS A 260 9.33 -21.31 17.06
CA LYS A 260 8.18 -20.42 16.88
C LYS A 260 8.53 -18.98 17.27
N ALA A 261 9.17 -18.79 18.42
CA ALA A 261 9.63 -17.47 18.86
C ALA A 261 10.64 -16.85 17.87
N ASN A 262 11.53 -17.67 17.30
CA ASN A 262 12.50 -17.25 16.30
C ASN A 262 11.81 -16.77 15.01
N LEU A 263 10.82 -17.52 14.52
CA LEU A 263 10.03 -17.12 13.34
C LEU A 263 9.28 -15.80 13.59
N VAL A 264 8.66 -15.63 14.76
CA VAL A 264 8.03 -14.35 15.14
C VAL A 264 9.05 -13.20 15.09
N ALA A 265 10.23 -13.41 15.69
CA ALA A 265 11.29 -12.40 15.72
C ALA A 265 11.73 -12.02 14.30
N PHE A 266 11.93 -13.00 13.41
CA PHE A 266 12.29 -12.74 12.03
C PHE A 266 11.20 -11.99 11.25
N ILE A 267 9.93 -12.42 11.34
CA ILE A 267 8.84 -11.79 10.60
C ILE A 267 8.67 -10.31 11.00
N ARG A 268 8.92 -9.97 12.27
CA ARG A 268 8.92 -8.57 12.73
C ARG A 268 10.01 -7.71 12.10
N THR A 269 11.09 -8.30 11.61
CA THR A 269 12.16 -7.55 10.89
C THR A 269 11.75 -7.08 9.50
N LEU A 270 10.59 -7.53 9.00
CA LEU A 270 10.04 -7.18 7.67
C LEU A 270 9.15 -5.93 7.69
N THR A 271 8.98 -5.30 8.86
CA THR A 271 8.22 -4.05 9.02
C THR A 271 9.16 -2.86 8.86
N GLY A 272 8.77 -1.93 8.00
CA GLY A 272 9.45 -0.66 7.77
C GLY A 272 8.84 0.48 8.60
N THR A 273 9.29 1.70 8.33
CA THR A 273 8.79 2.93 8.98
C THR A 273 8.30 3.98 7.97
N ASP A 274 8.83 3.95 6.74
CA ASP A 274 8.55 4.95 5.71
C ASP A 274 7.05 4.96 5.34
N VAL A 275 6.42 3.79 5.21
CA VAL A 275 5.00 3.70 4.81
C VAL A 275 4.03 4.37 5.80
N TYR A 276 4.45 4.59 7.05
CA TYR A 276 3.62 5.21 8.09
C TYR A 276 3.94 6.69 8.31
N THR A 277 5.08 7.16 7.82
CA THR A 277 5.60 8.50 8.16
C THR A 277 5.86 9.37 6.94
N ASN A 278 6.01 8.78 5.75
CA ASN A 278 6.38 9.52 4.55
C ASN A 278 5.18 10.33 4.01
N PRO A 279 5.31 11.66 3.87
CA PRO A 279 4.23 12.51 3.37
C PRO A 279 3.74 12.15 1.97
N LYS A 280 4.53 11.46 1.14
CA LYS A 280 4.11 11.08 -0.22
C LYS A 280 2.87 10.16 -0.27
N TRP A 281 2.56 9.48 0.84
CA TRP A 281 1.39 8.62 0.98
C TRP A 281 0.38 9.14 2.00
N SER A 282 0.59 10.35 2.55
CA SER A 282 -0.38 10.98 3.46
C SER A 282 -1.54 11.59 2.69
N ASP A 283 -2.53 12.08 3.42
CA ASP A 283 -3.62 12.87 2.85
C ASP A 283 -3.05 14.08 2.08
N PRO A 284 -3.35 14.23 0.77
CA PRO A 284 -2.90 15.38 0.00
C PRO A 284 -3.70 16.67 0.32
N PHE A 285 -4.77 16.58 1.10
CA PHE A 285 -5.63 17.70 1.52
C PHE A 285 -5.37 18.09 2.98
N VAL A 286 -4.31 18.87 3.22
CA VAL A 286 -4.01 19.39 4.56
C VAL A 286 -4.59 20.80 4.68
N ASN A 287 -5.50 21.03 5.64
CA ASN A 287 -6.17 22.33 5.89
C ASN A 287 -6.82 22.95 4.64
N ASP A 288 -7.65 22.18 3.92
CA ASP A 288 -8.31 22.58 2.66
C ASP A 288 -7.35 23.01 1.53
N SER A 289 -6.05 22.75 1.68
CA SER A 289 -5.01 23.02 0.69
C SER A 289 -4.54 21.73 0.03
N LEU A 290 -4.49 21.71 -1.30
CA LEU A 290 -3.94 20.59 -2.07
C LEU A 290 -2.42 20.69 -2.13
N THR A 291 -1.73 19.73 -1.52
CA THR A 291 -0.27 19.60 -1.62
C THR A 291 0.08 18.63 -2.74
N LEU A 292 0.84 19.09 -3.74
CA LEU A 292 1.36 18.26 -4.81
C LEU A 292 2.78 17.82 -4.45
N ILE A 293 2.97 16.52 -4.26
CA ILE A 293 4.29 15.94 -4.02
C ILE A 293 4.81 15.41 -5.36
N PRO A 294 5.83 16.03 -5.98
CA PRO A 294 6.41 15.50 -7.20
C PRO A 294 7.07 14.15 -6.92
N LEU A 295 6.54 13.08 -7.51
CA LEU A 295 7.15 11.74 -7.46
C LEU A 295 8.16 11.62 -8.63
N GLY A 296 9.34 12.22 -8.46
CA GLY A 296 10.46 12.13 -9.40
C GLY A 296 11.68 11.42 -8.79
N ILE A 297 12.60 10.94 -9.64
CA ILE A 297 13.88 10.32 -9.24
C ILE A 297 14.89 11.37 -8.74
N GLU A 298 14.56 12.66 -8.81
CA GLU A 298 15.44 13.70 -8.28
C GLU A 298 15.35 13.74 -6.76
N GLN A 299 16.48 13.40 -6.14
CA GLN A 299 16.74 13.51 -4.71
C GLN A 299 16.16 14.80 -4.14
N VAL A 300 15.14 14.68 -3.29
CA VAL A 300 14.72 15.80 -2.44
C VAL A 300 15.76 15.92 -1.34
N VAL A 301 16.83 16.66 -1.64
CA VAL A 301 17.73 17.21 -0.63
C VAL A 301 16.91 18.23 0.15
N ALA A 302 16.79 18.02 1.45
CA ALA A 302 16.17 18.95 2.38
C ALA A 302 17.09 20.18 2.56
N ASP A 303 17.11 21.05 1.55
CA ASP A 303 17.53 22.45 1.72
C ASP A 303 16.29 23.31 2.00
N GLU A 304 16.49 24.54 2.46
CA GLU A 304 15.40 25.51 2.70
C GLU A 304 14.66 25.83 1.38
N GLN A 305 13.70 24.98 1.02
CA GLN A 305 12.94 25.09 -0.23
C GLN A 305 11.94 26.26 -0.20
N ILE A 306 11.60 26.76 -1.38
CA ILE A 306 10.46 27.65 -1.58
C ILE A 306 9.18 26.91 -1.17
N LYS A 307 8.42 27.50 -0.24
CA LYS A 307 7.11 27.02 0.20
C LYS A 307 6.06 28.06 -0.12
N VAL A 308 4.96 27.63 -0.73
CA VAL A 308 3.84 28.50 -1.07
C VAL A 308 2.61 28.03 -0.33
N TYR A 309 1.91 28.94 0.36
CA TYR A 309 0.75 28.60 1.18
C TYR A 309 -0.26 29.76 1.33
N PRO A 310 -1.57 29.49 1.26
CA PRO A 310 -2.15 28.21 0.86
C PRO A 310 -1.98 27.99 -0.66
N THR A 311 -1.78 26.73 -1.07
CA THR A 311 -1.74 26.34 -2.50
C THR A 311 -3.12 26.36 -3.14
N VAL A 312 -4.19 26.51 -2.35
CA VAL A 312 -5.56 26.75 -2.82
C VAL A 312 -6.07 28.02 -2.14
N THR A 313 -6.40 29.07 -2.88
CA THR A 313 -6.77 30.37 -2.29
C THR A 313 -7.81 31.11 -3.13
N GLY A 314 -8.60 31.97 -2.48
CA GLY A 314 -9.48 32.93 -3.16
C GLY A 314 -8.85 34.33 -3.31
N SER A 315 -7.75 34.63 -2.62
CA SER A 315 -7.21 35.98 -2.52
C SER A 315 -5.69 36.00 -2.47
N ASN A 316 -5.07 35.59 -1.36
CA ASN A 316 -3.65 35.78 -1.13
C ASN A 316 -2.88 34.45 -1.10
N VAL A 317 -1.63 34.52 -1.55
CA VAL A 317 -0.65 33.45 -1.51
C VAL A 317 0.59 33.94 -0.76
N ASN A 318 0.97 33.27 0.32
CA ASN A 318 2.24 33.51 0.98
C ASN A 318 3.34 32.68 0.34
N ILE A 319 4.53 33.26 0.21
CA ILE A 319 5.73 32.61 -0.32
C ILE A 319 6.82 32.73 0.74
N LYS A 320 7.26 31.59 1.27
CA LYS A 320 8.47 31.49 2.08
C LYS A 320 9.59 31.00 1.17
N TYR A 321 10.69 31.72 1.13
CA TYR A 321 11.84 31.41 0.29
C TYR A 321 13.14 31.66 1.06
N PRO A 322 14.24 30.95 0.74
CA PRO A 322 15.53 31.15 1.39
C PRO A 322 16.11 32.52 1.07
N ALA A 323 16.93 33.06 1.98
CA ALA A 323 17.55 34.38 1.83
C ALA A 323 18.39 34.51 0.54
N THR A 324 18.89 33.39 0.02
CA THR A 324 19.65 33.32 -1.24
C THR A 324 18.85 33.72 -2.48
N LEU A 325 17.51 33.71 -2.40
CA LEU A 325 16.62 34.13 -3.49
C LEU A 325 16.12 35.58 -3.34
N GLN A 326 16.56 36.31 -2.30
CA GLN A 326 16.16 37.69 -2.11
C GLN A 326 16.64 38.57 -3.28
N GLY A 327 15.72 39.32 -3.90
CA GLY A 327 15.99 40.17 -5.07
C GLY A 327 15.92 39.45 -6.42
N GLN A 328 15.72 38.13 -6.44
CA GLN A 328 15.44 37.40 -7.68
C GLN A 328 13.99 37.60 -8.13
N ARG A 329 13.71 37.31 -9.40
CA ARG A 329 12.36 37.42 -9.97
C ARG A 329 11.54 36.14 -9.84
N MET A 330 10.24 36.32 -9.75
CA MET A 330 9.24 35.27 -10.00
C MET A 330 8.28 35.67 -11.10
N ILE A 331 7.83 34.65 -11.83
CA ILE A 331 6.84 34.78 -12.91
C ILE A 331 5.65 33.91 -12.53
N ILE A 332 4.46 34.50 -12.49
CA ILE A 332 3.21 33.76 -12.36
C ILE A 332 2.56 33.67 -13.73
N THR A 333 2.35 32.45 -14.21
CA THR A 333 1.62 32.19 -15.45
C THR A 333 0.34 31.41 -15.20
N ASP A 334 -0.67 31.61 -16.04
CA ASP A 334 -1.74 30.62 -16.17
C ASP A 334 -1.21 29.34 -16.86
N MET A 335 -2.08 28.33 -16.99
CA MET A 335 -1.75 27.06 -17.64
C MET A 335 -1.47 27.17 -19.15
N ASN A 336 -1.87 28.26 -19.80
CA ASN A 336 -1.59 28.53 -21.22
C ASN A 336 -0.26 29.29 -21.41
N GLY A 337 0.47 29.56 -20.32
CA GLY A 337 1.72 30.32 -20.35
C GLY A 337 1.52 31.83 -20.41
N ARG A 338 0.30 32.34 -20.24
CA ARG A 338 0.06 33.79 -20.15
C ARG A 338 0.64 34.30 -18.84
N VAL A 339 1.54 35.26 -18.94
CA VAL A 339 2.16 35.92 -17.78
C VAL A 339 1.15 36.86 -17.12
N LEU A 340 0.92 36.66 -15.83
CA LEU A 340 0.03 37.46 -14.97
C LEU A 340 0.78 38.25 -13.90
N TYR A 341 1.97 37.76 -13.54
CA TYR A 341 2.90 38.43 -12.64
C TYR A 341 4.33 38.22 -13.14
N ASN A 342 5.15 39.25 -13.10
CA ASN A 342 6.58 39.16 -13.38
C ASN A 342 7.29 40.30 -12.63
N ARG A 343 7.67 40.05 -11.38
CA ARG A 343 8.36 41.00 -10.49
C ARG A 343 9.31 40.25 -9.57
N GLU A 344 10.06 40.98 -8.74
CA GLU A 344 10.85 40.39 -7.67
C GLU A 344 9.99 39.52 -6.74
N ILE A 345 10.59 38.47 -6.18
CA ILE A 345 9.91 37.56 -5.24
C ILE A 345 9.45 38.37 -4.01
N THR A 346 8.20 38.18 -3.64
CA THR A 346 7.60 38.78 -2.44
C THR A 346 7.03 37.70 -1.54
N ASN A 347 6.97 37.97 -0.24
CA ASN A 347 6.40 37.01 0.72
C ASN A 347 4.88 36.87 0.59
N LEU A 348 4.23 37.75 -0.16
CA LEU A 348 2.79 37.79 -0.35
C LEU A 348 2.46 38.20 -1.79
N VAL A 349 1.57 37.45 -2.43
CA VAL A 349 1.00 37.75 -3.74
C VAL A 349 -0.51 37.78 -3.63
N ASP A 350 -1.12 38.87 -4.11
CA ASP A 350 -2.56 38.98 -4.28
C ASP A 350 -2.95 38.41 -5.67
N VAL A 351 -3.76 37.36 -5.64
CA VAL A 351 -4.33 36.66 -6.79
C VAL A 351 -5.85 36.80 -6.85
N SER A 352 -6.47 37.68 -6.05
CA SER A 352 -7.92 37.89 -6.02
C SER A 352 -8.52 38.23 -7.39
N ALA A 353 -7.79 38.96 -8.22
CA ALA A 353 -8.18 39.32 -9.58
C ALA A 353 -8.00 38.21 -10.61
N TYR A 354 -7.42 37.07 -10.23
CA TYR A 354 -7.16 35.96 -11.14
C TYR A 354 -8.44 35.11 -11.29
N ALA A 355 -8.65 34.56 -12.48
CA ALA A 355 -9.74 33.63 -12.71
C ALA A 355 -9.55 32.34 -11.88
N ALA A 356 -10.63 31.63 -11.57
CA ALA A 356 -10.50 30.30 -10.98
C ALA A 356 -9.70 29.39 -11.92
N GLY A 357 -8.70 28.69 -11.39
CA GLY A 357 -7.75 27.92 -12.19
C GLY A 357 -6.40 27.74 -11.53
N VAL A 358 -5.48 27.06 -12.20
CA VAL A 358 -4.13 26.82 -11.67
C VAL A 358 -3.13 27.77 -12.29
N TYR A 359 -2.22 28.24 -11.45
CA TYR A 359 -1.12 29.11 -11.80
C TYR A 359 0.21 28.49 -11.41
N LEU A 360 1.22 28.74 -12.25
CA LEU A 360 2.59 28.33 -12.01
C LEU A 360 3.39 29.55 -11.58
N ILE A 361 4.01 29.49 -10.40
CA ILE A 361 5.03 30.44 -9.95
C ILE A 361 6.39 29.84 -10.32
N ARG A 362 7.07 30.46 -11.27
CA ARG A 362 8.44 30.09 -11.70
C ARG A 362 9.43 31.07 -11.11
N PHE A 363 10.53 30.55 -10.59
CA PHE A 363 11.62 31.33 -10.00
C PHE A 363 12.85 31.30 -10.92
N GLU A 364 13.73 32.30 -10.82
CA GLU A 364 14.93 32.41 -11.68
C GLU A 364 15.90 31.24 -11.52
N ASN A 365 15.92 30.60 -10.36
CA ASN A 365 16.68 29.38 -10.08
C ASN A 365 16.12 28.12 -10.79
N GLY A 366 15.01 28.23 -11.52
CA GLY A 366 14.36 27.13 -12.23
C GLY A 366 13.31 26.37 -11.42
N GLU A 367 13.14 26.67 -10.13
CA GLU A 367 12.10 26.06 -9.31
C GLU A 367 10.70 26.52 -9.78
N VAL A 368 9.73 25.62 -9.67
CA VAL A 368 8.35 25.89 -10.05
C VAL A 368 7.42 25.41 -8.96
N VAL A 369 6.64 26.35 -8.39
CA VAL A 369 5.62 26.05 -7.39
C VAL A 369 4.24 26.35 -7.97
N LYS A 370 3.24 25.54 -7.61
CA LYS A 370 1.90 25.63 -8.18
C LYS A 370 0.91 26.16 -7.15
N ILE A 371 0.04 27.05 -7.57
CA ILE A 371 -1.06 27.58 -6.75
C ILE A 371 -2.37 27.45 -7.52
N VAL A 372 -3.44 27.31 -6.79
CA VAL A 372 -4.76 27.11 -7.32
C VAL A 372 -5.68 28.20 -6.81
N LYS A 373 -6.27 28.95 -7.73
CA LYS A 373 -7.26 29.98 -7.43
C LYS A 373 -8.65 29.35 -7.45
N GLN A 374 -9.39 29.52 -6.35
CA GLN A 374 -10.83 29.25 -6.27
C GLN A 374 -11.65 30.40 -6.84
#